data_AF-A0A955KHJ2-F1
#
_entry.id   AF-A0A955KHJ2-F1
#
_cell.length_a   1.000
_cell.length_b   1.000
_cell.length_c   1.000
_cell.angle_alpha   90.00
_cell.angle_beta   90.00
_cell.angle_gamma   90.00
#
_symmetry.space_group_name_H-M   'P 1'
#
loop_
_entity.id
_entity.type
_entity.pdbx_description
1 polymer ?
#
loop_
_entity_poly.entity_id
_entity_poly.type
_entity_poly.pdbx_seq_one_letter_code
_entity_poly.pdbx_strand_id
1 'polypeptide(L)'
;MNDFYPNIIEEGEPTPKNRFPIVAQLGILGVFMVLIFGSWLVHTSKTLVPLPAPEPDLVTDTNKYPITPQKIEEVSLRAKGAYVWDVKGQRALYSKNADQALPLASITKLMTTLLTYELVSEDNKVSVPLSAILQEGSSGL
;
A
#
# COMPACT_ATOMS: atom_id res chain seq x y z
N MET A 1 34.49 -16.02 57.62
CA MET A 1 34.65 -16.97 56.49
C MET A 1 33.46 -17.90 56.48
N ASN A 2 32.57 -17.77 55.50
CA ASN A 2 31.51 -18.74 55.20
C ASN A 2 31.53 -18.89 53.68
N ASP A 3 32.19 -19.94 53.21
CA ASP A 3 32.36 -20.21 51.78
C ASP A 3 31.12 -20.93 51.25
N PHE A 4 30.41 -20.22 50.38
CA PHE A 4 29.27 -20.69 49.62
C PHE A 4 29.80 -21.37 48.35
N TYR A 5 29.82 -22.71 48.31
CA TYR A 5 30.08 -23.46 47.07
C TYR A 5 28.75 -23.94 46.48
N PRO A 6 28.38 -23.51 45.25
CA PRO A 6 27.23 -24.08 44.54
C PRO A 6 27.60 -25.39 43.83
N ASN A 7 26.58 -26.24 43.67
CA ASN A 7 26.60 -27.55 43.00
C ASN A 7 27.31 -27.55 41.63
N ILE A 8 28.19 -28.54 41.42
CA ILE A 8 28.73 -28.93 40.12
C ILE A 8 27.62 -29.66 39.35
N ILE A 9 27.31 -29.18 38.14
CA ILE A 9 26.43 -29.88 37.19
C ILE A 9 27.29 -30.95 36.50
N GLU A 10 26.85 -32.22 36.54
CA GLU A 10 27.42 -33.31 35.74
C GLU A 10 27.33 -32.95 34.25
N GLU A 11 28.48 -32.84 33.58
CA GLU A 11 28.56 -32.71 32.13
C GLU A 11 28.16 -34.04 31.49
N GLY A 12 27.00 -34.08 30.82
CA GLY A 12 26.58 -35.20 30.01
C GLY A 12 27.53 -35.41 28.82
N GLU A 13 27.99 -36.65 28.64
CA GLU A 13 28.83 -37.11 27.52
C GLU A 13 28.30 -36.61 26.15
N PRO A 14 29.16 -36.13 25.24
CA PRO A 14 28.74 -35.65 23.94
C PRO A 14 28.23 -36.81 23.07
N THR A 15 26.94 -36.79 22.75
CA THR A 15 26.36 -37.74 21.79
C THR A 15 27.00 -37.58 20.41
N PRO A 16 27.33 -38.69 19.71
CA PRO A 16 28.03 -38.63 18.44
C PRO A 16 27.19 -37.87 17.42
N LYS A 17 27.74 -36.75 16.94
CA LYS A 17 27.15 -35.89 15.90
C LYS A 17 26.87 -36.71 14.65
N ASN A 18 25.62 -37.12 14.46
CA ASN A 18 25.18 -37.85 13.28
C ASN A 18 25.28 -36.92 12.06
N ARG A 19 26.31 -37.11 11.23
CA ARG A 19 26.57 -36.29 10.04
C ARG A 19 25.67 -36.79 8.91
N PHE A 20 24.38 -36.42 8.96
CA PHE A 20 23.53 -36.57 7.78
C PHE A 20 24.25 -35.89 6.60
N PRO A 21 24.40 -36.55 5.45
CA PRO A 21 25.18 -35.99 4.34
C PRO A 21 24.38 -34.84 3.71
N ILE A 22 24.54 -33.64 4.24
CA ILE A 22 23.87 -32.40 3.78
C ILE A 22 24.09 -32.20 2.27
N VAL A 23 25.25 -32.62 1.76
CA VAL A 23 25.59 -32.58 0.34
C VAL A 23 24.70 -33.51 -0.50
N ALA A 24 24.36 -34.70 0.01
CA ALA A 24 23.43 -35.61 -0.67
C ALA A 24 21.99 -35.06 -0.65
N GLN A 25 21.59 -34.41 0.44
CA GLN A 25 20.27 -33.75 0.55
C GLN A 25 20.13 -32.56 -0.39
N LEU A 26 21.19 -31.74 -0.54
CA LEU A 26 21.23 -30.64 -1.51
C LEU A 26 21.15 -31.14 -2.97
N GLY A 27 21.81 -32.27 -3.26
CA GLY A 27 21.71 -32.92 -4.57
C GLY A 27 20.28 -33.36 -4.90
N ILE A 28 19.59 -34.00 -3.95
CA ILE A 28 18.19 -34.44 -4.12
C ILE A 28 17.26 -33.24 -4.28
N LEU A 29 17.46 -32.17 -3.50
CA LEU A 29 16.69 -30.92 -3.61
C LEU A 29 16.86 -30.26 -4.98
N GLY A 30 18.10 -30.21 -5.50
CA GLY A 30 18.40 -29.67 -6.83
C GLY A 30 17.68 -30.43 -7.94
N VAL A 31 17.68 -31.76 -7.90
CA VAL A 31 16.97 -32.60 -8.88
C VAL A 31 15.46 -32.36 -8.81
N PHE A 32 14.89 -32.24 -7.61
CA PHE A 32 13.47 -31.92 -7.44
C PHE A 32 13.11 -30.53 -8.01
N MET A 33 13.95 -29.53 -7.80
CA MET A 33 13.79 -28.18 -8.35
C MET A 33 13.78 -28.21 -9.88
N VAL A 34 14.70 -28.94 -10.50
CA VAL A 34 14.79 -29.07 -11.96
C VAL A 34 13.58 -29.81 -12.54
N LEU A 35 13.07 -30.84 -11.87
CA LEU A 35 11.87 -31.56 -12.32
C LEU A 35 10.61 -30.68 -12.26
N ILE A 36 10.45 -29.90 -11.19
CA ILE A 36 9.32 -28.97 -11.02
C ILE A 36 9.40 -27.82 -12.02
N PHE A 37 10.57 -27.20 -12.18
CA PHE A 37 10.75 -26.03 -13.04
C PHE A 37 10.85 -26.39 -14.53
N GLY A 38 11.42 -27.55 -14.85
CA GLY A 38 11.53 -28.05 -16.23
C GLY A 38 10.18 -28.40 -16.85
N SER A 39 9.23 -28.89 -16.06
CA SER A 39 7.86 -29.16 -16.54
C SER A 39 7.09 -27.88 -16.88
N TRP A 40 7.38 -26.77 -16.18
CA TRP A 40 6.74 -25.48 -16.42
C TRP A 40 7.23 -24.81 -17.73
N LEU A 41 8.46 -25.11 -18.17
CA LEU A 41 9.03 -24.51 -19.39
C LEU A 41 8.42 -25.05 -20.70
N VAL A 42 7.87 -26.27 -20.70
CA VAL A 42 7.36 -26.94 -21.93
C VAL A 42 5.85 -26.75 -22.13
N HIS A 43 5.15 -26.12 -21.18
CA HIS A 43 3.69 -25.92 -21.22
C HIS A 43 3.24 -24.55 -21.73
N THR A 44 3.97 -23.93 -22.67
CA THR A 44 3.50 -22.68 -23.30
C THR A 44 3.67 -22.67 -24.81
N SER A 45 2.89 -23.49 -25.50
CA SER A 45 2.56 -23.21 -26.91
C SER A 45 1.30 -23.95 -27.32
N LYS A 46 0.14 -23.46 -26.85
CA LYS A 46 -1.08 -23.62 -27.63
C LYS A 46 -1.10 -22.49 -28.65
N THR A 47 -0.81 -22.81 -29.90
CA THR A 47 -1.04 -21.90 -31.03
C THR A 47 -2.52 -21.57 -31.10
N LEU A 48 -2.87 -20.37 -30.63
CA LEU A 48 -4.17 -19.76 -30.86
C LEU A 48 -4.21 -19.36 -32.33
N VAL A 49 -5.16 -19.91 -33.09
CA VAL A 49 -5.48 -19.40 -34.43
C VAL A 49 -5.87 -17.93 -34.25
N PRO A 50 -5.21 -16.98 -34.95
CA PRO A 50 -5.59 -15.58 -34.84
C PRO A 50 -7.02 -15.42 -35.34
N LEU A 51 -7.95 -15.07 -34.45
CA LEU A 51 -9.17 -14.39 -34.90
C LEU A 51 -8.70 -13.14 -35.65
N PRO A 52 -9.35 -12.75 -36.76
CA PRO A 52 -9.07 -11.46 -37.37
C PRO A 52 -9.20 -10.41 -36.26
N ALA A 53 -8.07 -9.77 -35.94
CA ALA A 53 -8.05 -8.71 -34.95
C ALA A 53 -9.03 -7.65 -35.45
N PRO A 54 -9.95 -7.15 -34.60
CA PRO A 54 -10.55 -5.86 -34.89
C PRO A 54 -9.36 -4.93 -35.11
N GLU A 55 -9.27 -4.36 -36.31
CA GLU A 55 -8.28 -3.35 -36.61
C GLU A 55 -8.34 -2.32 -35.49
N PRO A 56 -7.21 -1.86 -34.94
CA PRO A 56 -7.25 -0.77 -33.99
C PRO A 56 -7.94 0.37 -34.71
N ASP A 57 -9.17 0.70 -34.28
CA ASP A 57 -9.76 1.97 -34.60
C ASP A 57 -8.69 3.00 -34.27
N LEU A 58 -8.14 3.63 -35.30
CA LEU A 58 -7.28 4.78 -35.13
C LEU A 58 -8.12 5.76 -34.32
N VAL A 59 -7.87 5.85 -33.01
CA VAL A 59 -8.46 6.83 -32.11
C VAL A 59 -7.86 8.19 -32.46
N THR A 60 -8.22 8.66 -33.64
CA THR A 60 -8.13 10.05 -34.07
C THR A 60 -9.49 10.65 -33.78
N ASP A 61 -9.82 10.79 -32.49
CA ASP A 61 -10.96 11.59 -32.09
C ASP A 61 -10.76 12.10 -30.65
N THR A 62 -10.12 13.25 -30.53
CA THR A 62 -9.99 14.01 -29.30
C THR A 62 -11.33 14.57 -28.78
N ASN A 63 -12.49 14.23 -29.38
CA ASN A 63 -13.81 14.78 -29.00
C ASN A 63 -15.01 13.83 -29.21
N LYS A 64 -14.88 12.50 -29.03
CA LYS A 64 -16.01 11.57 -29.28
C LYS A 64 -16.94 11.26 -28.11
N TYR A 65 -16.76 11.90 -26.96
CA TYR A 65 -17.79 11.92 -25.92
C TYR A 65 -18.39 13.31 -25.88
N PRO A 66 -19.68 13.52 -26.20
CA PRO A 66 -20.31 14.77 -25.89
C PRO A 66 -20.10 15.02 -24.39
N ILE A 67 -19.52 16.18 -24.05
CA ILE A 67 -19.39 16.63 -22.67
C ILE A 67 -20.79 17.01 -22.21
N THR A 68 -21.64 16.01 -22.00
CA THR A 68 -22.90 16.20 -21.31
C THR A 68 -22.51 16.59 -19.89
N PRO A 69 -22.94 17.76 -19.40
CA PRO A 69 -22.60 18.18 -18.05
C PRO A 69 -23.14 17.14 -17.07
N GLN A 70 -22.24 16.30 -16.54
CA GLN A 70 -22.59 15.34 -15.51
C GLN A 70 -23.12 16.14 -14.32
N LYS A 71 -24.36 15.89 -13.94
CA LYS A 71 -24.97 16.44 -12.73
C LYS A 71 -25.31 15.24 -11.87
N ILE A 72 -24.88 15.28 -10.61
CA ILE A 72 -25.21 14.22 -9.67
C ILE A 72 -26.58 14.58 -9.09
N GLU A 73 -27.58 13.74 -9.37
CA GLU A 73 -28.94 13.89 -8.87
C GLU A 73 -29.06 13.41 -7.41
N GLU A 74 -30.26 13.42 -6.83
CA GLU A 74 -30.51 13.26 -5.39
C GLU A 74 -29.78 12.05 -4.76
N VAL A 75 -28.74 12.36 -3.98
CA VAL A 75 -28.00 11.39 -3.16
C VAL A 75 -28.50 11.46 -1.73
N SER A 76 -28.97 10.33 -1.20
CA SER A 76 -29.28 10.21 0.22
C SER A 76 -27.98 10.15 1.04
N LEU A 77 -27.66 11.24 1.74
CA LEU A 77 -26.44 11.39 2.54
C LEU A 77 -26.77 11.67 4.01
N ARG A 78 -26.14 10.92 4.92
CA ARG A 78 -26.13 11.23 6.36
C ARG A 78 -25.28 12.45 6.71
N ALA A 79 -24.32 12.80 5.85
CA ALA A 79 -23.42 13.93 6.05
C ALA A 79 -24.20 15.26 6.13
N LYS A 80 -23.78 16.15 7.05
CA LYS A 80 -24.36 17.50 7.21
C LYS A 80 -24.00 18.43 6.05
N GLY A 81 -22.85 18.24 5.42
CA GLY A 81 -22.42 18.95 4.22
C GLY A 81 -21.63 18.03 3.28
N ALA A 82 -21.68 18.31 1.98
CA ALA A 82 -20.96 17.58 0.94
C ALA A 82 -20.76 18.47 -0.29
N TYR A 83 -19.65 18.28 -1.00
CA TYR A 83 -19.30 19.03 -2.20
C TYR A 83 -18.52 18.15 -3.17
N VAL A 84 -18.87 18.18 -4.46
CA VAL A 84 -18.15 17.48 -5.52
C VAL A 84 -17.72 18.49 -6.55
N TRP A 85 -16.40 18.61 -6.74
CA TRP A 85 -15.79 19.55 -7.67
C TRP A 85 -15.21 18.81 -8.88
N ASP A 86 -15.57 19.25 -10.08
CA ASP A 86 -14.91 18.85 -11.31
C ASP A 86 -13.65 19.67 -11.52
N VAL A 87 -12.49 19.04 -11.32
CA VAL A 87 -11.17 19.69 -11.47
C VAL A 87 -10.90 20.08 -12.93
N LYS A 88 -11.42 19.35 -13.93
CA LYS A 88 -11.20 19.69 -15.34
C LYS A 88 -12.19 20.75 -15.81
N GLY A 89 -13.47 20.55 -15.51
CA GLY A 89 -14.56 21.46 -15.89
C GLY A 89 -14.68 22.70 -15.00
N GLN A 90 -13.90 22.79 -13.91
CA GLN A 90 -13.87 23.91 -12.98
C GLN A 90 -15.28 24.31 -12.49
N ARG A 91 -16.09 23.32 -12.12
CA ARG A 91 -17.48 23.52 -11.70
C ARG A 91 -17.89 22.51 -10.63
N ALA A 92 -18.88 22.89 -9.81
CA ALA A 92 -19.53 21.96 -8.91
C ALA A 92 -20.41 20.96 -9.68
N LEU A 93 -20.29 19.67 -9.37
CA LEU A 93 -21.19 18.62 -9.86
C LEU A 93 -22.30 18.29 -8.84
N TYR A 94 -22.04 18.60 -7.56
CA TYR A 94 -22.95 18.42 -6.44
C TYR A 94 -22.57 19.33 -5.28
N SER A 95 -23.58 19.85 -4.57
CA SER A 95 -23.38 20.64 -3.36
C SER A 95 -24.54 20.41 -2.38
N LYS A 96 -24.20 20.16 -1.12
CA LYS A 96 -25.12 20.10 0.01
C LYS A 96 -24.53 20.96 1.13
N ASN A 97 -25.19 22.07 1.48
CA ASN A 97 -24.74 23.00 2.52
C ASN A 97 -23.27 23.44 2.37
N ALA A 98 -22.85 23.77 1.14
CA ALA A 98 -21.44 24.05 0.82
C ALA A 98 -20.87 25.27 1.55
N ASP A 99 -21.69 26.31 1.73
CA ASP A 99 -21.28 27.56 2.39
C ASP A 99 -21.49 27.54 3.91
N GLN A 100 -21.99 26.42 4.45
CA GLN A 100 -22.23 26.29 5.88
C GLN A 100 -20.92 25.98 6.62
N ALA A 101 -20.57 26.81 7.59
CA ALA A 101 -19.45 26.54 8.50
C ALA A 101 -19.75 25.29 9.36
N LEU A 102 -18.92 24.25 9.21
CA LEU A 102 -19.01 23.00 9.96
C LEU A 102 -17.62 22.61 10.50
N PRO A 103 -17.53 21.90 11.64
CA PRO A 103 -16.26 21.38 12.14
C PRO A 103 -15.60 20.44 11.11
N LEU A 104 -14.42 20.82 10.62
CA LEU A 104 -13.68 20.08 9.58
C LEU A 104 -12.86 18.91 10.14
N ALA A 105 -12.64 18.88 11.45
CA ALA A 105 -11.78 17.92 12.14
C ALA A 105 -10.42 17.78 11.41
N SER A 106 -10.00 16.56 11.10
CA SER A 106 -8.71 16.30 10.45
C SER A 106 -8.60 16.80 9.00
N ILE A 107 -9.68 17.24 8.33
CA ILE A 107 -9.59 17.85 6.99
C ILE A 107 -8.74 19.14 7.03
N THR A 108 -8.72 19.85 8.17
CA THR A 108 -7.88 21.04 8.38
C THR A 108 -6.39 20.78 8.10
N LYS A 109 -5.92 19.53 8.22
CA LYS A 109 -4.53 19.16 7.90
C LYS A 109 -4.16 19.44 6.45
N LEU A 110 -5.11 19.47 5.51
CA LEU A 110 -4.82 19.81 4.11
C LEU A 110 -4.25 21.22 3.96
N MET A 111 -4.78 22.19 4.72
CA MET A 111 -4.24 23.56 4.73
C MET A 111 -2.82 23.57 5.29
N THR A 112 -2.58 22.85 6.39
CA THR A 112 -1.23 22.73 6.98
C THR A 112 -0.25 22.08 6.01
N THR A 113 -0.65 21.00 5.33
CA THR A 113 0.18 20.34 4.32
C THR A 113 0.51 21.28 3.16
N LEU A 114 -0.47 22.03 2.66
CA LEU A 114 -0.25 22.99 1.59
C LEU A 114 0.76 24.06 2.00
N LEU A 115 0.58 24.66 3.18
CA LEU A 115 1.53 25.64 3.72
C LEU A 115 2.94 25.06 3.89
N THR A 116 3.06 23.86 4.43
CA THR A 116 4.35 23.20 4.58
C THR A 116 4.98 22.94 3.21
N TYR A 117 4.21 22.48 2.22
CA TYR A 117 4.69 22.23 0.87
C TYR A 117 5.20 23.52 0.19
N GLU A 118 4.52 24.64 0.39
CA GLU A 118 4.92 25.93 -0.21
C GLU A 118 6.10 26.59 0.51
N LEU A 119 6.22 26.42 1.83
CA LEU A 119 7.13 27.20 2.66
C LEU A 119 8.37 26.43 3.14
N VAL A 120 8.35 25.09 3.12
CA VAL A 120 9.40 24.24 3.70
C VAL A 120 9.99 23.34 2.62
N SER A 121 11.32 23.40 2.46
CA SER A 121 12.06 22.50 1.57
C SER A 121 12.01 21.05 2.05
N GLU A 122 11.99 20.09 1.12
CA GLU A 122 11.93 18.65 1.44
C GLU A 122 13.11 18.16 2.30
N ASP A 123 14.30 18.73 2.09
CA ASP A 123 15.52 18.37 2.85
C ASP A 123 15.61 19.02 4.24
N ASN A 124 14.58 19.78 4.65
CA ASN A 124 14.59 20.49 5.92
C ASN A 124 14.47 19.50 7.09
N LYS A 125 15.51 19.41 7.91
CA LYS A 125 15.53 18.60 9.13
C LYS A 125 14.81 19.33 10.26
N VAL A 126 13.69 18.78 10.71
CA VAL A 126 12.91 19.33 11.82
C VAL A 126 13.17 18.50 13.10
N SER A 127 13.48 19.18 14.20
CA SER A 127 13.52 18.55 15.52
C SER A 127 12.09 18.47 16.08
N VAL A 128 11.68 17.28 16.54
CA VAL A 128 10.35 17.08 17.12
C VAL A 128 10.41 17.42 18.62
N PRO A 129 9.81 18.54 19.07
CA PRO A 129 9.81 18.89 20.49
C PRO A 129 8.88 17.95 21.27
N LEU A 130 9.14 17.78 22.57
CA LEU A 130 8.29 16.97 23.46
C LEU A 130 6.83 17.44 23.44
N SER A 131 6.57 18.75 23.30
CA SER A 131 5.22 19.30 23.21
C SER A 131 4.42 18.78 22.00
N ALA A 132 5.07 18.49 20.87
CA ALA A 132 4.40 17.92 19.70
C ALA A 132 4.00 16.45 19.94
N ILE A 133 4.77 15.72 20.75
CA ILE A 133 4.46 14.34 21.14
C ILE A 133 3.32 14.30 22.15
N LEU A 134 3.27 15.28 23.06
CA LEU A 134 2.23 15.42 24.08
C LEU A 134 0.93 16.03 23.51
N GLN A 135 0.89 16.41 22.24
CA GLN A 135 -0.31 16.95 21.63
C GLN A 135 -1.40 15.88 21.57
N GLU A 136 -2.54 16.19 22.18
CA GLU A 136 -3.71 15.32 22.13
C GLU A 136 -4.23 15.20 20.69
N GLY A 137 -4.50 13.98 20.27
CA GLY A 137 -5.32 13.63 19.13
C GLY A 137 -6.31 12.55 19.57
N SER A 138 -7.40 12.34 18.83
CA SER A 138 -8.40 11.29 19.11
C SER A 138 -7.68 9.99 19.49
N SER A 139 -7.59 9.70 20.79
CA SER A 139 -7.22 8.37 21.26
C SER A 139 -8.32 7.49 20.70
N GLY A 140 -7.96 6.65 19.72
CA GLY A 140 -8.88 5.65 19.25
C GLY A 140 -9.13 4.73 20.43
N LEU A 141 -10.28 4.93 21.10
CA LEU A 141 -10.68 4.26 22.36
C LEU A 141 -10.05 4.86 23.63
#